data_AF-A0A534XIT5-F1
#
_entry.id   AF-A0A534XIT5-F1
#
_cell.length_a   1.000
_cell.length_b   1.000
_cell.length_c   1.000
_cell.angle_alpha   90.00
_cell.angle_beta   90.00
_cell.angle_gamma   90.00
#
_symmetry.space_group_name_H-M   'P 1'
#
loop_
_entity.id
_entity.type
_entity.pdbx_description
1 polymer ?
#
loop_
_entity_poly.entity_id
_entity_poly.type
_entity_poly.pdbx_seq_one_letter_code
_entity_poly.pdbx_strand_id
1 'polypeptide(L)' 'MAVGPGKTEDGKVLTLDVKAGDRVLFGKYAGTEITRDSEEHLILREEDILGVIEG' A
#
# COMPACT_ATOMS: atom_id res chain seq x y z
N MET A 1 6.49 -6.65 5.17
CA MET A 1 5.30 -6.15 4.45
C MET A 1 4.24 -5.76 5.45
N ALA A 2 3.65 -4.57 5.32
CA ALA A 2 2.67 -4.03 6.27
C ALA A 2 1.61 -3.22 5.52
N VAL A 3 0.44 -3.05 6.14
CA VAL A 3 -0.65 -2.20 5.63
C VAL A 3 -1.05 -1.18 6.72
N GLY A 4 -1.41 0.02 6.29
CA GLY A 4 -1.90 1.06 7.20
C GLY A 4 -3.32 0.77 7.69
N PRO A 5 -3.86 1.60 8.59
CA PRO A 5 -5.23 1.44 9.09
C PRO A 5 -6.32 1.80 8.06
N GLY A 6 -5.93 2.39 6.93
CA GLY A 6 -6.85 2.92 5.92
C GLY A 6 -7.01 4.43 5.98
N LYS A 7 -7.78 4.97 5.03
CA LYS A 7 -7.99 6.43 4.90
C LYS A 7 -9.03 6.88 5.90
N THR A 8 -8.78 7.98 6.61
CA THR A 8 -9.82 8.60 7.45
C THR A 8 -10.57 9.65 6.64
N GLU A 9 -11.89 9.52 6.55
CA GLU A 9 -12.79 10.44 5.87
C GLU A 9 -14.02 10.68 6.77
N ASP A 10 -14.34 11.95 7.04
CA ASP A 10 -15.42 12.37 7.94
C ASP A 10 -15.42 11.68 9.33
N GLY A 11 -14.23 11.49 9.90
CA GLY A 11 -14.05 10.85 11.21
C GLY A 11 -14.28 9.34 11.19
N LYS A 12 -14.53 8.73 10.03
CA LYS A 12 -14.61 7.29 9.84
C LYS A 12 -13.35 6.78 9.16
N VAL A 13 -12.89 5.61 9.58
CA VAL A 13 -11.79 4.92 8.91
C VAL A 13 -12.37 4.06 7.81
N LEU A 14 -12.02 4.36 6.56
CA LEU A 14 -12.22 3.51 5.41
C LEU A 14 -11.09 2.48 5.41
N THR A 15 -11.43 1.23 5.72
CA THR A 15 -10.47 0.13 5.77
C THR A 15 -9.88 -0.14 4.39
N LEU A 16 -8.60 -0.54 4.36
CA LEU A 16 -7.96 -0.94 3.12
C LEU A 16 -8.55 -2.25 2.60
N ASP A 17 -8.70 -2.35 1.28
CA ASP A 17 -9.08 -3.59 0.59
C ASP A 17 -7.91 -4.58 0.48
N VAL A 18 -6.68 -4.08 0.64
CA VAL A 18 -5.45 -4.88 0.62
C VAL A 18 -4.99 -5.31 2.02
N LYS A 19 -4.35 -6.46 2.10
CA LYS A 19 -3.84 -7.06 3.34
C LYS A 19 -2.33 -7.23 3.29
N ALA A 20 -1.72 -7.33 4.48
CA ALA A 20 -0.30 -7.59 4.58
C ALA A 20 0.04 -8.95 3.95
N GLY A 21 0.94 -8.95 2.98
CA GLY A 21 1.34 -10.14 2.23
C GLY A 21 0.73 -10.24 0.83
N ASP A 22 -0.26 -9.41 0.51
CA ASP A 22 -0.82 -9.35 -0.83
C ASP A 22 0.24 -8.90 -1.84
N ARG A 23 0.24 -9.55 -3.00
CA ARG A 23 1.02 -9.12 -4.16
C ARG A 23 0.14 -8.23 -4.99
N VAL A 24 0.62 -7.03 -5.29
CA VAL A 24 -0.19 -5.99 -5.94
C VAL A 24 0.50 -5.43 -7.17
N LEU A 25 -0.31 -5.01 -8.14
CA LEU A 25 0.14 -4.20 -9.27
C LEU A 25 -0.10 -2.73 -8.91
N PHE A 26 0.89 -1.89 -9.18
CA PHE A 26 0.81 -0.45 -8.97
C PHE A 26 1.42 0.28 -10.17
N GLY A 27 1.08 1.56 -10.33
CA GLY A 27 1.63 2.38 -11.41
C GLY A 27 3.16 2.45 -11.35
N LYS A 28 3.84 2.35 -12.50
CA LYS A 28 5.32 2.33 -12.60
C LYS A 28 6.02 3.49 -11.87
N TYR A 29 5.36 4.63 -11.73
CA TYR A 29 5.89 5.85 -11.12
C TYR A 29 5.17 6.22 -9.82
N ALA A 30 4.41 5.29 -9.25
CA ALA A 30 3.69 5.50 -8.02
C ALA A 30 4.52 5.11 -6.80
N GLY A 31 4.19 5.73 -5.65
CA GLY A 31 4.82 5.48 -4.38
C GLY A 31 6.03 6.34 -4.06
N THR A 32 6.61 6.09 -2.89
CA THR A 32 7.80 6.77 -2.39
C THR A 32 8.76 5.73 -1.83
N GLU A 33 9.98 5.73 -2.35
CA GLU A 33 11.05 4.86 -1.85
C GLU A 33 11.57 5.40 -0.52
N ILE A 34 11.69 4.51 0.45
CA ILE A 34 12.30 4.79 1.74
C ILE A 34 13.30 3.69 2.08
N THR A 35 14.41 4.06 2.71
CA THR A 35 15.34 3.09 3.28
C THR A 35 15.16 3.09 4.79
N ARG A 36 14.91 1.92 5.36
CA ARG A 36 14.81 1.75 6.81
C ARG A 36 15.56 0.49 7.19
N ASP A 37 16.38 0.57 8.23
CA ASP A 37 17.13 -0.59 8.75
C ASP A 37 17.98 -1.28 7.66
N SER A 38 18.56 -0.50 6.74
CA SER A 38 19.31 -0.96 5.55
C SER A 38 18.51 -1.78 4.53
N GLU A 39 17.18 -1.73 4.60
CA GLU A 39 16.27 -2.37 3.66
C GLU A 39 15.44 -1.32 2.91
N GLU A 40 15.38 -1.46 1.58
CA GLU A 40 14.58 -0.59 0.71
C GLU A 40 13.11 -1.02 0.76
N HIS A 41 12.24 -0.04 0.99
CA HIS A 41 10.81 -0.23 1.03
C HIS A 41 10.15 0.77 0.08
N LEU A 42 9.03 0.37 -0.51
CA LEU A 42 8.17 1.25 -1.29
C LEU A 42 6.88 1.51 -0.52
N ILE A 43 6.64 2.78 -0.18
CA ILE A 43 5.36 3.20 0.38
C ILE A 43 4.41 3.49 -0.78
N LEU A 44 3.26 2.84 -0.79
CA LEU A 44 2.19 3.06 -1.75
C LEU A 44 0.94 3.56 -1.04
N ARG A 45 0.20 4.44 -1.71
CA ARG A 45 -1.18 4.72 -1.32
C ARG A 45 -2.10 3.67 -1.95
N GLU A 46 -3.23 3.41 -1.32
CA GLU A 46 -4.21 2.47 -1.85
C GLU A 46 -4.73 2.88 -3.24
N GLU A 47 -4.90 4.19 -3.47
CA GLU A 47 -5.34 4.74 -4.76
C GLU A 47 -4.37 4.44 -5.92
N ASP A 48 -3.11 4.12 -5.62
CA ASP A 48 -2.08 3.79 -6.61
C ASP A 48 -2.07 2.29 -6.98
N ILE A 49 -2.83 1.47 -6.25
CA ILE A 49 -2.91 0.03 -6.46
C ILE A 49 -3.94 -0.26 -7.56
N LEU A 50 -3.47 -0.86 -8.66
CA LEU A 50 -4.27 -1.22 -9.82
C LEU A 50 -5.03 -2.54 -9.64
N GLY A 51 -4.53 -3.42 -8.77
CA GLY A 51 -5.16 -4.70 -8.45
C GLY A 51 -4.27 -5.63 -7.63
N VAL A 52 -4.90 -6.60 -6.97
CA VAL A 52 -4.22 -7.71 -6.26
C VAL A 52 -4.06 -8.88 -7.24
N ILE A 53 -2.87 -9.47 -7.27
CA ILE A 53 -2.58 -10.67 -8.06
C ILE A 53 -2.55 -11.90 -7.15
N GLU A 54 -3.37 -12.89 -7.49
CA GLU A 54 -3.36 -14.21 -6.86
C GLU A 54 -2.59 -15.19 -7.76
N GLY A 55 -1.77 -16.04 -7.15
CA GLY A 55 -0.97 -17.07 -7.81
C GLY A 55 -1.11 -18.40 -7.13
#